data_AF-A0A953JM00-F1
#
_entry.id   AF-A0A953JM00-F1
#
_cell.length_a   1.000
_cell.length_b   1.000
_cell.length_c   1.000
_cell.angle_alpha   90.00
_cell.angle_beta   90.00
_cell.angle_gamma   90.00
#
_symmetry.space_group_name_H-M   'P 1'
#
loop_
_entity.id
_entity.type
_entity.pdbx_description
1 polymer ?
#
loop_
_entity_poly.entity_id
_entity_poly.type
_entity_poly.pdbx_seq_one_letter_code
_entity_poly.pdbx_strand_id
1 'polypeptide(L)'
;YVFRTDLRLRPDPAATPLAVSMGAAIAYYESMGQNWERAAMIKARPVAGDRALGEQFLREIRPFVWRRHLDFAAVADIHSIKRQIHAHKGARGAGATVALAGHDVKLGRGGIREIEFTAQVLQLIWGGRDPALRDPTTLGALAKLAAAGRIDRRAAADLADAYVFLRNLEHRLQMLADRQTHRLPEDAEGLARIASFMGYANTDAFAEAFMAHLGRVERHYAKLFETAPVLSGNGGENGGNLVFTGVEDDPDTLATLRRMGFDEPASVAAMVRGWHHGRPRAMRSQRARELLTELMPALLAAFAKQIHPNQALARFDGMLNRLPAGVQVLSLLH
;
A
#
# COMPACT_ATOMS: atom_id res chain seq x y z
N TYR A 1 -17.29 18.72 -13.88
CA TYR A 1 -16.51 18.91 -12.64
C TYR A 1 -15.15 19.48 -13.02
N VAL A 2 -14.47 20.24 -12.16
CA VAL A 2 -13.10 20.74 -12.43
C VAL A 2 -12.06 19.67 -12.15
N PHE A 3 -12.14 19.00 -10.99
CA PHE A 3 -11.34 17.83 -10.65
C PHE A 3 -12.20 16.77 -9.96
N ARG A 4 -11.81 15.49 -10.11
CA ARG A 4 -12.30 14.43 -9.22
C ARG A 4 -11.52 14.51 -7.91
N THR A 5 -12.21 14.69 -6.80
CA THR A 5 -11.59 14.85 -5.48
C THR A 5 -11.79 13.59 -4.66
N ASP A 6 -10.70 13.04 -4.15
CA ASP A 6 -10.70 11.87 -3.27
C ASP A 6 -10.34 12.29 -1.83
N LEU A 7 -11.27 12.11 -0.90
CA LEU A 7 -11.14 12.48 0.52
C LEU A 7 -10.94 11.25 1.43
N ARG A 8 -10.63 10.09 0.84
CA ARG A 8 -10.51 8.81 1.56
C ARG A 8 -9.21 8.66 2.36
N LEU A 9 -8.18 9.46 2.09
CA LEU A 9 -6.89 9.41 2.82
C LEU A 9 -6.89 10.19 4.15
N ARG A 10 -8.03 10.75 4.57
CA ARG A 10 -8.14 11.46 5.85
C ARG A 10 -8.17 10.46 7.03
N PRO A 11 -7.86 10.88 8.27
CA PRO A 11 -7.97 10.05 9.47
C PRO A 11 -9.29 9.30 9.56
N ASP A 12 -9.30 7.97 9.68
CA ASP A 12 -10.51 7.10 9.72
C ASP A 12 -11.70 7.66 8.90
N PRO A 13 -11.65 7.56 7.56
CA PRO A 13 -12.61 8.21 6.67
C PRO A 13 -14.03 7.65 6.80
N ALA A 14 -14.23 6.53 7.51
CA ALA A 14 -15.55 5.99 7.81
C ALA A 14 -16.17 6.62 9.06
N ALA A 15 -15.36 7.17 9.97
CA ALA A 15 -15.80 7.66 11.27
C ALA A 15 -15.59 9.17 11.47
N THR A 16 -14.75 9.83 10.67
CA THR A 16 -14.45 11.25 10.83
C THR A 16 -15.18 12.16 9.84
N PRO A 17 -15.53 13.39 10.25
CA PRO A 17 -15.99 14.43 9.33
C PRO A 17 -14.92 14.76 8.28
N LEU A 18 -15.32 15.44 7.20
CA LEU A 18 -14.40 15.83 6.12
C LEU A 18 -13.30 16.79 6.60
N ALA A 19 -13.61 17.64 7.59
CA ALA A 19 -12.65 18.52 8.24
C ALA A 19 -12.55 18.13 9.71
N VAL A 20 -11.33 17.88 10.17
CA VAL A 20 -11.00 17.55 11.56
C VAL A 20 -10.15 18.67 12.16
N SER A 21 -10.31 18.91 13.47
CA SER A 21 -9.42 19.83 14.16
C SER A 21 -7.99 19.28 14.19
N MET A 22 -7.00 20.17 14.27
CA MET A 22 -5.60 19.77 14.35
C MET A 22 -5.33 18.85 15.55
N GLY A 23 -5.91 19.15 16.71
CA GLY A 23 -5.78 18.31 17.90
C GLY A 23 -6.36 16.90 17.71
N ALA A 24 -7.52 16.77 17.05
CA ALA A 24 -8.11 15.46 16.76
C ALA A 24 -7.27 14.65 15.77
N ALA A 25 -6.72 15.31 14.74
CA ALA A 25 -5.85 14.67 13.76
C ALA A 25 -4.54 14.18 14.39
N ILE A 26 -3.90 14.99 15.24
CA ILE A 26 -2.67 14.60 15.96
C ILE A 26 -2.95 13.40 16.87
N ALA A 27 -4.00 13.48 17.70
CA ALA A 27 -4.37 12.38 18.59
C ALA A 27 -4.66 11.08 17.82
N TYR A 28 -5.27 11.17 16.63
CA TYR A 28 -5.46 10.00 15.77
C TYR A 28 -4.12 9.40 15.32
N TYR A 29 -3.20 10.19 14.78
CA TYR A 29 -1.93 9.67 14.28
C TYR A 29 -1.03 9.12 15.40
N GLU A 30 -1.08 9.70 16.60
CA GLU A 30 -0.35 9.21 17.76
C GLU A 30 -0.87 7.86 18.27
N SER A 31 -2.20 7.65 18.25
CA SER A 31 -2.84 6.51 18.91
C SER A 31 -3.28 5.40 17.95
N MET A 32 -3.84 5.75 16.80
CA MET A 32 -4.57 4.86 15.89
C MET A 32 -3.97 4.82 14.48
N GLY A 33 -3.05 5.72 14.15
CA GLY A 33 -2.44 5.80 12.83
C GLY A 33 -1.86 4.46 12.35
N GLN A 34 -2.22 4.07 11.13
CA GLN A 34 -1.83 2.83 10.48
C GLN A 34 -0.45 2.95 9.83
N ASN A 35 0.18 1.80 9.67
CA ASN A 35 1.50 1.67 9.07
C ASN A 35 1.57 2.24 7.64
N TRP A 36 0.54 2.00 6.82
CA TRP A 36 0.46 2.51 5.45
C TRP A 36 0.24 4.03 5.40
N GLU A 37 -0.41 4.63 6.41
CA GLU A 37 -0.64 6.08 6.46
C GLU A 37 0.67 6.85 6.62
N ARG A 38 1.70 6.24 7.23
CA ARG A 38 3.05 6.82 7.30
C ARG A 38 3.60 7.07 5.90
N ALA A 39 3.50 6.08 5.01
CA ALA A 39 3.95 6.21 3.62
C ALA A 39 3.14 7.27 2.84
N ALA A 40 1.83 7.36 3.09
CA ALA A 40 0.98 8.39 2.49
C ALA A 40 1.43 9.80 2.94
N MET A 41 1.73 9.97 4.23
CA MET A 41 2.14 11.25 4.81
C MET A 41 3.52 11.74 4.36
N ILE A 42 4.38 10.88 3.78
CA ILE A 42 5.63 11.32 3.13
C ILE A 42 5.35 12.32 2.01
N LYS A 43 4.22 12.18 1.30
CA LYS A 43 3.85 13.01 0.15
C LYS A 43 3.01 14.24 0.55
N ALA A 44 2.59 14.33 1.81
CA ALA A 44 1.68 15.38 2.26
C ALA A 44 2.36 16.76 2.25
N ARG A 45 1.63 17.77 1.76
CA ARG A 45 2.05 19.18 1.77
C ARG A 45 0.82 20.10 1.85
N PRO A 46 0.90 21.27 2.50
CA PRO A 46 -0.16 22.26 2.44
C PRO A 46 -0.28 22.81 1.01
N VAL A 47 -1.50 22.88 0.47
CA VAL A 47 -1.76 23.36 -0.90
C VAL A 47 -2.69 24.58 -0.95
N ALA A 48 -3.47 24.81 0.11
CA ALA A 48 -4.42 25.92 0.23
C ALA A 48 -4.65 26.28 1.72
N GLY A 49 -5.27 27.43 1.98
CA GLY A 49 -5.56 27.92 3.33
C GLY A 49 -4.33 28.50 4.05
N ASP A 50 -4.34 28.42 5.38
CA ASP A 50 -3.20 28.84 6.21
C ASP A 50 -2.05 27.83 6.10
N ARG A 51 -1.01 28.22 5.35
CA ARG A 51 0.19 27.40 5.15
C ARG A 51 0.97 27.21 6.45
N ALA A 52 1.00 28.19 7.34
CA ALA A 52 1.75 28.08 8.60
C ALA A 52 1.13 27.02 9.51
N LEU A 53 -0.21 26.99 9.58
CA LEU A 53 -0.96 25.95 10.30
C LEU A 53 -0.74 24.56 9.69
N GLY A 54 -0.79 24.45 8.35
CA GLY A 54 -0.53 23.18 7.66
C GLY A 54 0.89 22.65 7.90
N GLU A 55 1.89 23.53 7.84
CA GLU A 55 3.28 23.18 8.16
C GLU A 55 3.45 22.82 9.64
N GLN A 56 2.71 23.47 10.54
CA GLN A 56 2.70 23.11 11.97
C GLN A 56 2.16 21.69 12.16
N PHE A 57 1.02 21.36 11.56
CA PHE A 57 0.47 20.00 11.59
C PHE A 57 1.48 18.95 11.10
N LEU A 58 2.14 19.20 9.96
CA LEU A 58 3.15 18.28 9.45
C LEU A 58 4.36 18.14 10.37
N ARG A 59 4.72 19.18 11.14
CA ARG A 59 5.76 19.10 12.18
C ARG A 59 5.33 18.24 13.36
N GLU A 60 4.11 18.39 13.84
CA GLU A 60 3.57 17.63 14.99
C GLU A 60 3.50 16.14 14.69
N ILE A 61 3.08 15.73 13.48
CA ILE A 61 2.99 14.31 13.11
C ILE A 61 4.34 13.70 12.69
N ARG A 62 5.46 14.44 12.76
CA ARG A 62 6.78 13.89 12.40
C ARG A 62 7.16 12.63 13.16
N PRO A 63 6.92 12.50 14.49
CA PRO A 63 7.23 11.26 15.22
C PRO A 63 6.40 10.08 14.73
N PHE A 64 5.19 10.33 14.24
CA PHE A 64 4.37 9.31 13.58
C PHE A 64 4.99 8.92 12.22
N VAL A 65 5.38 9.85 11.35
CA VAL A 65 5.93 9.46 10.05
C VAL A 65 7.34 8.87 10.16
N TRP A 66 8.20 9.46 10.99
CA TRP A 66 9.65 9.25 11.01
C TRP A 66 10.14 8.65 12.34
N ARG A 67 9.93 7.35 12.54
CA ARG A 67 10.38 6.63 13.73
C ARG A 67 11.92 6.61 13.83
N ARG A 68 12.48 6.99 14.99
CA ARG A 68 13.95 7.00 15.21
C ARG A 68 14.57 5.60 15.29
N HIS A 69 13.79 4.60 15.71
CA HIS A 69 14.23 3.22 15.85
C HIS A 69 13.51 2.35 14.82
N LEU A 70 14.27 1.50 14.13
CA LEU A 70 13.69 0.35 13.44
C LEU A 70 13.35 -0.69 14.50
N ASP A 71 12.07 -0.82 14.76
CA ASP A 71 11.49 -1.89 15.56
C ASP A 71 10.78 -2.88 14.64
N PHE A 72 10.22 -3.94 15.22
CA PHE A 72 9.39 -4.91 14.50
C PHE A 72 8.23 -4.23 13.75
N ALA A 73 7.76 -3.07 14.23
CA ALA A 73 6.71 -2.30 13.57
C ALA A 73 7.16 -1.76 12.21
N ALA A 74 8.40 -1.27 12.08
CA ALA A 74 8.96 -0.84 10.79
C ALA A 74 9.03 -1.99 9.77
N VAL A 75 9.34 -3.22 10.20
CA VAL A 75 9.31 -4.41 9.33
C VAL A 75 7.87 -4.76 8.93
N ALA A 76 6.94 -4.68 9.88
CA ALA A 76 5.52 -4.85 9.62
C ALA A 76 4.96 -3.78 8.65
N ASP A 77 5.46 -2.54 8.67
CA ASP A 77 5.10 -1.49 7.70
C ASP A 77 5.46 -1.91 6.28
N ILE A 78 6.68 -2.41 6.08
CA ILE A 78 7.18 -2.90 4.78
C ILE A 78 6.28 -4.04 4.29
N HIS A 79 5.99 -5.02 5.15
CA HIS A 79 5.13 -6.15 4.80
C HIS A 79 3.68 -5.73 4.53
N SER A 80 3.12 -4.81 5.32
CA SER A 80 1.77 -4.30 5.16
C SER A 80 1.59 -3.58 3.81
N ILE A 81 2.53 -2.70 3.47
CA ILE A 81 2.44 -1.93 2.23
C ILE A 81 2.77 -2.83 1.03
N LYS A 82 3.71 -3.78 1.15
CA LYS A 82 3.95 -4.82 0.13
C LYS A 82 2.66 -5.60 -0.15
N ARG A 83 1.97 -6.07 0.90
CA ARG A 83 0.66 -6.73 0.75
C ARG A 83 -0.36 -5.87 0.02
N GLN A 84 -0.53 -4.59 0.38
CA GLN A 84 -1.45 -3.68 -0.32
C GLN A 84 -1.12 -3.53 -1.81
N ILE A 85 0.17 -3.45 -2.15
CA ILE A 85 0.62 -3.36 -3.54
C ILE A 85 0.28 -4.63 -4.28
N HIS A 86 0.50 -5.81 -3.70
CA HIS A 86 0.16 -7.11 -4.30
C HIS A 86 -1.35 -7.38 -4.37
N ALA A 87 -2.14 -6.88 -3.42
CA ALA A 87 -3.61 -6.99 -3.42
C ALA A 87 -4.24 -6.31 -4.63
N HIS A 88 -3.76 -5.12 -4.95
CA HIS A 88 -4.19 -4.42 -6.15
C HIS A 88 -3.75 -5.10 -7.47
N LYS A 89 -2.89 -6.14 -7.44
CA LYS A 89 -2.42 -6.87 -8.63
C LYS A 89 -3.40 -7.95 -9.13
N GLY A 90 -4.10 -8.66 -8.24
CA GLY A 90 -4.92 -9.81 -8.65
C GLY A 90 -6.35 -9.44 -9.09
N ALA A 91 -6.87 -8.29 -8.65
CA ALA A 91 -8.21 -7.82 -9.03
C ALA A 91 -8.38 -7.45 -10.52
N ARG A 92 -7.30 -7.37 -11.31
CA ARG A 92 -7.33 -6.95 -12.72
C ARG A 92 -6.37 -7.75 -13.61
N GLY A 93 -6.55 -9.07 -13.68
CA GLY A 93 -6.07 -9.89 -14.80
C GLY A 93 -4.56 -9.87 -15.10
N ALA A 94 -3.70 -9.62 -14.11
CA ALA A 94 -2.25 -9.67 -14.29
C ALA A 94 -1.72 -11.09 -14.02
N GLY A 95 -2.04 -12.03 -14.92
CA GLY A 95 -1.43 -13.36 -14.91
C GLY A 95 0.04 -13.28 -15.28
N ALA A 96 0.91 -13.65 -14.32
CA ALA A 96 2.31 -14.16 -14.33
C ALA A 96 3.35 -13.76 -15.41
N THR A 97 2.98 -13.21 -16.56
CA THR A 97 3.84 -12.77 -17.66
C THR A 97 3.56 -11.32 -18.00
N VAL A 98 4.61 -10.50 -18.06
CA VAL A 98 4.50 -9.11 -18.51
C VAL A 98 4.12 -9.12 -19.99
N ALA A 99 2.83 -8.97 -20.28
CA ALA A 99 2.32 -8.74 -21.63
C ALA A 99 2.19 -7.22 -21.84
N LEU A 100 2.46 -6.74 -23.06
CA LEU A 100 2.32 -5.32 -23.41
C LEU A 100 0.84 -4.89 -23.43
N ALA A 101 -0.01 -5.67 -24.11
CA ALA A 101 -1.43 -5.39 -24.23
C ALA A 101 -2.12 -5.48 -22.86
N GLY A 102 -2.92 -4.46 -22.52
CA GLY A 102 -3.70 -4.42 -21.28
C GLY A 102 -2.90 -4.25 -19.98
N HIS A 103 -1.57 -4.09 -20.05
CA HIS A 103 -0.72 -3.91 -18.87
C HIS A 103 -1.09 -2.63 -18.11
N ASP A 104 -1.22 -2.72 -16.78
CA ASP A 104 -1.40 -1.56 -15.93
C ASP A 104 -0.04 -0.97 -15.57
N VAL A 105 0.33 0.18 -16.15
CA VAL A 105 1.67 0.79 -15.99
C VAL A 105 1.94 1.27 -14.56
N LYS A 106 0.90 1.38 -13.73
CA LYS A 106 1.00 1.85 -12.35
C LYS A 106 1.05 0.70 -11.36
N LEU A 107 0.10 -0.22 -11.46
CA LEU A 107 -0.11 -1.31 -10.50
C LEU A 107 0.48 -2.64 -10.97
N GLY A 108 0.77 -2.78 -12.27
CA GLY A 108 1.40 -3.96 -12.85
C GLY A 108 2.83 -4.18 -12.34
N ARG A 109 3.33 -5.39 -12.56
CA ARG A 109 4.70 -5.78 -12.20
C ARG A 109 5.72 -4.90 -12.92
N GLY A 110 6.68 -4.34 -12.18
CA GLY A 110 7.63 -3.34 -12.69
C GLY A 110 7.04 -1.93 -12.84
N GLY A 111 5.80 -1.71 -12.42
CA GLY A 111 5.08 -0.45 -12.61
C GLY A 111 5.50 0.67 -11.66
N ILE A 112 4.90 1.84 -11.86
CA ILE A 112 5.19 3.08 -11.10
C ILE A 112 5.12 2.86 -9.59
N ARG A 113 4.14 2.09 -9.12
CA ARG A 113 3.91 1.87 -7.68
C ARG A 113 5.06 1.13 -7.00
N GLU A 114 5.72 0.20 -7.69
CA GLU A 114 6.88 -0.51 -7.14
C GLU A 114 8.08 0.42 -6.95
N ILE A 115 8.26 1.39 -7.85
CA ILE A 115 9.31 2.41 -7.74
C ILE A 115 9.03 3.35 -6.57
N GLU A 116 7.80 3.88 -6.48
CA GLU A 116 7.37 4.74 -5.37
C GLU A 116 7.53 4.04 -4.03
N PHE A 117 7.14 2.77 -3.97
CA PHE A 117 7.27 1.95 -2.78
C PHE A 117 8.71 1.75 -2.36
N THR A 118 9.59 1.43 -3.32
CA THR A 118 11.01 1.26 -3.06
C THR A 118 11.60 2.49 -2.38
N ALA A 119 11.31 3.68 -2.92
CA ALA A 119 11.74 4.94 -2.32
C ALA A 119 11.12 5.12 -0.92
N GLN A 120 9.79 5.00 -0.80
CA GLN A 120 9.06 5.25 0.46
C GLN A 120 9.50 4.32 1.59
N VAL A 121 9.72 3.03 1.32
CA VAL A 121 10.21 2.09 2.34
C VAL A 121 11.57 2.51 2.86
N LEU A 122 12.51 2.78 1.96
CA LEU A 122 13.85 3.21 2.36
C LEU A 122 13.79 4.53 3.14
N GLN A 123 12.88 5.44 2.78
CA GLN A 123 12.62 6.64 3.56
C GLN A 123 12.06 6.33 4.96
N LEU A 124 11.12 5.41 5.10
CA LEU A 124 10.59 5.04 6.42
C LEU A 124 11.64 4.35 7.30
N ILE A 125 12.52 3.54 6.71
CA ILE A 125 13.63 2.88 7.40
C ILE A 125 14.66 3.92 7.88
N TRP A 126 15.11 4.83 7.00
CA TRP A 126 16.28 5.67 7.27
C TRP A 126 15.94 7.12 7.66
N GLY A 127 14.80 7.64 7.18
CA GLY A 127 14.38 9.04 7.35
C GLY A 127 14.15 9.44 8.80
N GLY A 128 13.88 8.50 9.71
CA GLY A 128 13.84 8.75 11.15
C GLY A 128 15.15 9.30 11.72
N ARG A 129 16.28 8.72 11.26
CA ARG A 129 17.63 9.07 11.72
C ARG A 129 18.29 10.13 10.86
N ASP A 130 17.94 10.18 9.57
CA ASP A 130 18.50 11.12 8.62
C ASP A 130 17.40 11.97 7.98
N PRO A 131 17.18 13.21 8.47
CA PRO A 131 16.19 14.13 7.91
C PRO A 131 16.42 14.50 6.44
N ALA A 132 17.65 14.39 5.91
CA ALA A 132 17.93 14.70 4.52
C ALA A 132 17.16 13.76 3.58
N LEU A 133 16.87 12.53 4.01
CA LEU A 133 16.18 11.52 3.22
C LEU A 133 14.67 11.73 3.09
N ARG A 134 14.11 12.76 3.72
CA ARG A 134 12.65 13.00 3.78
C ARG A 134 12.09 13.76 2.57
N ASP A 135 12.73 13.64 1.41
CA ASP A 135 12.24 14.30 0.20
C ASP A 135 10.85 13.76 -0.20
N PRO A 136 9.84 14.62 -0.36
CA PRO A 136 8.50 14.14 -0.68
C PRO A 136 8.40 13.66 -2.15
N THR A 137 9.33 13.99 -3.03
CA THR A 137 9.28 13.56 -4.43
C THR A 137 9.97 12.21 -4.61
N THR A 138 9.46 11.35 -5.49
CA THR A 138 10.05 10.00 -5.71
C THR A 138 11.46 10.10 -6.29
N LEU A 139 11.68 10.97 -7.28
CA LEU A 139 12.99 11.20 -7.87
C LEU A 139 13.99 11.83 -6.87
N GLY A 140 13.55 12.83 -6.10
CA GLY A 140 14.39 13.45 -5.07
C GLY A 140 14.75 12.45 -3.96
N ALA A 141 13.81 11.60 -3.55
CA ALA A 141 14.05 10.53 -2.60
C ALA A 141 15.10 9.54 -3.12
N LEU A 142 14.95 9.03 -4.35
CA LEU A 142 15.92 8.11 -4.97
C LEU A 142 17.33 8.72 -5.03
N ALA A 143 17.44 9.98 -5.43
CA ALA A 143 18.72 10.68 -5.50
C ALA A 143 19.39 10.81 -4.12
N LYS A 144 18.63 11.24 -3.10
CA LYS A 144 19.17 11.40 -1.74
C LYS A 144 19.50 10.06 -1.07
N LEU A 145 18.68 9.03 -1.29
CA LEU A 145 18.96 7.68 -0.83
C LEU A 145 20.24 7.12 -1.45
N ALA A 146 20.48 7.36 -2.74
CA ALA A 146 21.71 6.95 -3.41
C ALA A 146 22.94 7.72 -2.91
N ALA A 147 22.81 9.04 -2.70
CA ALA A 147 23.87 9.88 -2.14
C ALA A 147 24.27 9.43 -0.73
N ALA A 148 23.31 8.98 0.07
CA ALA A 148 23.51 8.45 1.41
C ALA A 148 23.91 6.95 1.45
N GLY A 149 24.09 6.30 0.29
CA GLY A 149 24.46 4.88 0.20
C GLY A 149 23.38 3.91 0.72
N ARG A 150 22.11 4.32 0.74
CA ARG A 150 20.97 3.48 1.18
C ARG A 150 20.35 2.66 0.06
N ILE A 151 20.72 2.97 -1.18
CA ILE A 151 20.44 2.22 -2.39
C ILE A 151 21.66 2.35 -3.30
N ASP A 152 21.94 1.31 -4.07
CA ASP A 152 22.98 1.37 -5.10
C ASP A 152 22.70 2.50 -6.11
N ARG A 153 23.75 3.22 -6.53
CA ARG A 153 23.60 4.38 -7.43
C ARG A 153 23.05 3.97 -8.79
N ARG A 154 23.45 2.80 -9.30
CA ARG A 154 22.94 2.28 -10.57
C ARG A 154 21.46 1.90 -10.43
N ALA A 155 21.09 1.24 -9.33
CA ALA A 155 19.69 0.94 -9.04
C ALA A 155 18.83 2.21 -8.97
N ALA A 156 19.28 3.26 -8.26
CA ALA A 156 18.54 4.52 -8.19
C ALA A 156 18.38 5.20 -9.55
N ALA A 157 19.43 5.20 -10.39
CA ALA A 157 19.37 5.73 -11.75
C ALA A 157 18.39 4.94 -12.63
N ASP A 158 18.50 3.61 -12.65
CA ASP A 158 17.60 2.74 -13.41
C ASP A 158 16.13 2.93 -13.01
N LEU A 159 15.86 3.07 -11.71
CA LEU A 159 14.52 3.32 -11.17
C LEU A 159 14.01 4.72 -11.53
N ALA A 160 14.88 5.74 -11.49
CA ALA A 160 14.52 7.11 -11.88
C ALA A 160 14.16 7.18 -13.37
N ASP A 161 14.97 6.57 -14.23
CA ASP A 161 14.73 6.52 -15.67
C ASP A 161 13.42 5.79 -15.99
N ALA A 162 13.17 4.65 -15.33
CA ALA A 162 11.90 3.93 -15.44
C ALA A 162 10.71 4.75 -14.93
N TYR A 163 10.86 5.47 -13.83
CA TYR A 163 9.80 6.33 -13.30
C TYR A 163 9.41 7.41 -14.30
N VAL A 164 10.39 8.13 -14.88
CA VAL A 164 10.12 9.17 -15.88
C VAL A 164 9.44 8.57 -17.11
N PHE A 165 9.95 7.46 -17.63
CA PHE A 165 9.36 6.78 -18.79
C PHE A 165 7.90 6.36 -18.54
N LEU A 166 7.63 5.68 -17.42
CA LEU A 166 6.29 5.20 -17.07
C LEU A 166 5.31 6.33 -16.75
N ARG A 167 5.76 7.41 -16.09
CA ARG A 167 4.93 8.60 -15.84
C ARG A 167 4.57 9.30 -17.15
N ASN A 168 5.52 9.43 -18.08
CA ASN A 168 5.25 9.99 -19.40
C ASN A 168 4.25 9.14 -20.19
N LEU A 169 4.39 7.81 -20.13
CA LEU A 169 3.43 6.88 -20.73
C LEU A 169 2.04 7.02 -20.10
N GLU A 170 1.94 7.02 -18.77
CA GLU A 170 0.68 7.22 -18.03
C GLU A 170 0.01 8.53 -18.43
N HIS A 171 0.74 9.65 -18.46
CA HIS A 171 0.18 10.94 -18.85
C HIS A 171 -0.37 10.89 -20.29
N ARG A 172 0.37 10.31 -21.23
CA ARG A 172 -0.08 10.19 -22.63
C ARG A 172 -1.29 9.28 -22.79
N LEU A 173 -1.35 8.17 -22.06
CA LEU A 173 -2.54 7.31 -22.02
C LEU A 173 -3.78 8.07 -21.54
N GLN A 174 -3.61 8.90 -20.52
CA GLN A 174 -4.70 9.72 -19.97
C GLN A 174 -5.10 10.85 -20.93
N MET A 175 -4.15 11.47 -21.62
CA MET A 175 -4.42 12.49 -22.65
C MET A 175 -5.21 11.90 -23.83
N LEU A 176 -4.86 10.71 -24.32
CA LEU A 176 -5.57 10.05 -25.41
C LEU A 176 -6.97 9.60 -25.03
N ALA A 177 -7.15 9.10 -23.80
CA ALA A 177 -8.42 8.55 -23.34
C ALA A 177 -9.34 9.56 -22.64
N ASP A 178 -8.85 10.79 -22.41
CA ASP A 178 -9.47 11.85 -21.61
C ASP A 178 -10.09 11.35 -20.28
N ARG A 179 -9.38 10.42 -19.64
CA ARG A 179 -9.80 9.79 -18.40
C ARG A 179 -8.61 9.26 -17.63
N GLN A 180 -8.80 9.06 -16.32
CA GLN A 180 -7.81 8.43 -15.46
C GLN A 180 -7.69 6.92 -15.78
N THR A 181 -6.94 6.59 -16.83
CA THR A 181 -6.53 5.23 -17.17
C THR A 181 -5.07 5.01 -16.84
N HIS A 182 -4.75 3.75 -16.49
CA HIS A 182 -3.38 3.27 -16.28
C HIS A 182 -3.07 2.06 -17.18
N ARG A 183 -4.07 1.56 -17.93
CA ARG A 183 -3.93 0.35 -18.74
C ARG A 183 -3.55 0.73 -20.17
N LEU A 184 -2.57 0.02 -20.72
CA LEU A 184 -2.26 0.05 -22.14
C LEU A 184 -3.46 -0.50 -22.95
N PRO A 185 -3.66 -0.02 -24.20
CA PRO A 185 -4.65 -0.59 -25.11
C PRO A 185 -4.46 -2.10 -25.30
N GLU A 186 -5.56 -2.80 -25.53
CA GLU A 186 -5.54 -4.24 -25.83
C GLU A 186 -5.46 -4.50 -27.34
N ASP A 187 -5.84 -3.52 -28.17
CA ASP A 187 -5.83 -3.59 -29.62
C ASP A 187 -4.52 -3.06 -30.24
N ALA A 188 -4.14 -3.65 -31.38
CA ALA A 188 -2.90 -3.30 -32.08
C ALA A 188 -2.85 -1.85 -32.56
N GLU A 189 -3.99 -1.28 -32.96
CA GLU A 189 -4.08 0.11 -33.41
C GLU A 189 -3.82 1.09 -32.25
N GLY A 190 -4.42 0.85 -31.10
CA GLY A 190 -4.17 1.58 -29.86
C GLY A 190 -2.71 1.52 -29.43
N LEU A 191 -2.09 0.35 -29.51
CA LEU A 191 -0.66 0.17 -29.22
C LEU A 191 0.24 0.94 -30.20
N ALA A 192 -0.07 0.94 -31.49
CA ALA A 192 0.66 1.71 -32.49
C ALA A 192 0.53 3.23 -32.26
N ARG A 193 -0.68 3.70 -31.92
CA ARG A 193 -0.93 5.11 -31.58
C ARG A 193 -0.12 5.56 -30.37
N ILE A 194 -0.09 4.79 -29.28
CA ILE A 194 0.68 5.17 -28.09
C ILE A 194 2.18 5.08 -28.34
N ALA A 195 2.66 4.09 -29.10
CA ALA A 195 4.07 3.98 -29.49
C ALA A 195 4.53 5.23 -30.27
N SER A 196 3.76 5.64 -31.29
CA SER A 196 4.02 6.85 -32.05
C SER A 196 3.98 8.10 -31.16
N PHE A 197 3.00 8.23 -30.27
CA PHE A 197 2.90 9.38 -29.36
C PHE A 197 4.04 9.43 -28.32
N MET A 198 4.60 8.28 -27.96
CA MET A 198 5.80 8.15 -27.15
C MET A 198 7.10 8.45 -27.93
N GLY A 199 7.03 8.62 -29.25
CA GLY A 199 8.16 8.94 -30.12
C GLY A 199 8.91 7.73 -30.69
N TYR A 200 8.29 6.54 -30.67
CA TYR A 200 8.90 5.33 -31.22
C TYR A 200 8.52 5.12 -32.69
N ALA A 201 9.44 4.54 -33.46
CA ALA A 201 9.24 4.27 -34.89
C ALA A 201 8.15 3.22 -35.17
N ASN A 202 7.99 2.25 -34.28
CA ASN A 202 6.99 1.19 -34.37
C ASN A 202 6.67 0.63 -32.98
N THR A 203 5.64 -0.21 -32.92
CA THR A 203 5.17 -0.85 -31.68
C THR A 203 6.22 -1.76 -31.06
N ASP A 204 7.04 -2.46 -31.86
CA ASP A 204 8.04 -3.40 -31.36
C ASP A 204 9.17 -2.68 -30.62
N ALA A 205 9.69 -1.58 -31.16
CA ALA A 205 10.70 -0.75 -30.50
C ALA A 205 10.17 -0.15 -29.18
N PHE A 206 8.90 0.25 -29.16
CA PHE A 206 8.24 0.68 -27.92
C PHE A 206 8.11 -0.47 -26.92
N ALA A 207 7.71 -1.66 -27.37
CA ALA A 207 7.57 -2.84 -26.55
C ALA A 207 8.89 -3.24 -25.90
N GLU A 208 9.98 -3.28 -26.67
CA GLU A 208 11.32 -3.57 -26.15
C GLU A 208 11.75 -2.59 -25.07
N ALA A 209 11.58 -1.29 -25.31
CA ALA A 209 11.91 -0.26 -24.32
C ALA A 209 11.04 -0.37 -23.06
N PHE A 210 9.73 -0.60 -23.22
CA PHE A 210 8.79 -0.80 -22.13
C PHE A 210 9.19 -2.00 -21.26
N MET A 211 9.42 -3.16 -21.89
CA MET A 211 9.84 -4.38 -21.21
C MET A 211 11.19 -4.22 -20.52
N ALA A 212 12.14 -3.50 -21.12
CA ALA A 212 13.43 -3.22 -20.51
C ALA A 212 13.29 -2.38 -19.22
N HIS A 213 12.40 -1.38 -19.21
CA HIS A 213 12.11 -0.60 -18.00
C HIS A 213 11.44 -1.45 -16.92
N LEU A 214 10.40 -2.21 -17.26
CA LEU A 214 9.72 -3.08 -16.28
C LEU A 214 10.66 -4.12 -15.68
N GLY A 215 11.48 -4.76 -16.52
CA GLY A 215 12.47 -5.74 -16.06
C GLY A 215 13.55 -5.14 -15.17
N ARG A 216 13.97 -3.88 -15.40
CA ARG A 216 14.87 -3.15 -14.48
C ARG A 216 14.23 -2.93 -13.12
N VAL A 217 13.00 -2.43 -13.10
CA VAL A 217 12.26 -2.17 -11.85
C VAL A 217 12.08 -3.47 -11.08
N GLU A 218 11.63 -4.52 -11.75
CA GLU A 218 11.40 -5.83 -11.15
C GLU A 218 12.67 -6.40 -10.52
N ARG A 219 13.81 -6.40 -11.24
CA ARG A 219 15.08 -6.92 -10.70
C ARG A 219 15.52 -6.17 -9.45
N HIS A 220 15.42 -4.83 -9.45
CA HIS A 220 15.80 -4.02 -8.29
C HIS A 220 14.85 -4.21 -7.12
N TYR A 221 13.55 -4.30 -7.40
CA TYR A 221 12.52 -4.56 -6.40
C TYR A 221 12.71 -5.94 -5.76
N ALA A 222 12.90 -6.99 -6.57
CA ALA A 222 13.15 -8.36 -6.13
C ALA A 222 14.39 -8.43 -5.22
N LYS A 223 15.50 -7.82 -5.66
CA LYS A 223 16.75 -7.77 -4.87
C LYS A 223 16.57 -7.11 -3.50
N LEU A 224 15.68 -6.12 -3.38
CA LEU A 224 15.42 -5.41 -2.12
C LEU A 224 14.40 -6.12 -1.22
N PHE A 225 13.41 -6.83 -1.79
CA PHE A 225 12.21 -7.26 -1.06
C PHE A 225 11.84 -8.74 -1.16
N GLU A 226 12.47 -9.55 -2.01
CA GLU A 226 12.19 -11.01 -2.11
C GLU A 226 13.05 -11.85 -1.16
N THR A 227 14.14 -11.31 -0.63
CA THR A 227 14.91 -11.93 0.46
C THR A 227 14.28 -11.71 1.85
N ALA A 228 13.26 -10.87 1.97
CA ALA A 228 12.49 -10.73 3.21
C ALA A 228 11.58 -11.97 3.35
N PRO A 229 11.60 -12.69 4.49
CA PRO A 229 10.76 -13.86 4.68
C PRO A 229 9.32 -13.46 4.42
N VAL A 230 8.72 -14.10 3.42
CA VAL A 230 7.28 -13.99 3.21
C VAL A 230 6.67 -14.55 4.48
N LEU A 231 6.05 -13.71 5.30
CA LEU A 231 5.08 -14.16 6.30
C LEU A 231 3.82 -14.65 5.55
N SER A 232 4.02 -15.61 4.64
CA SER A 232 3.07 -16.66 4.32
C SER A 232 3.10 -17.61 5.50
N GLY A 233 2.70 -17.11 6.68
CA GLY A 233 2.45 -17.98 7.81
C GLY A 233 1.26 -18.84 7.44
N ASN A 234 1.51 -20.10 7.11
CA ASN A 234 0.62 -21.25 7.22
C ASN A 234 -0.90 -20.96 7.09
N GLY A 235 -1.31 -20.27 6.03
CA GLY A 235 -2.69 -20.31 5.56
C GLY A 235 -2.91 -21.69 4.94
N GLY A 236 -3.20 -22.69 5.78
CA GLY A 236 -3.35 -24.08 5.36
C GLY A 236 -4.24 -24.20 4.13
N GLU A 237 -3.81 -25.02 3.16
CA GLU A 237 -4.48 -25.54 1.94
C GLU A 237 -5.26 -24.57 1.02
N ASN A 238 -5.63 -23.36 1.45
CA ASN A 238 -6.50 -22.41 0.75
C ASN A 238 -5.81 -21.07 0.44
N GLY A 239 -4.50 -21.08 0.21
CA GLY A 239 -3.62 -19.92 0.00
C GLY A 239 -4.19 -18.82 -0.90
N GLY A 240 -4.80 -17.80 -0.28
CA GLY A 240 -5.31 -16.61 -0.93
C GLY A 240 -4.77 -15.34 -0.29
N ASN A 241 -4.90 -14.23 -1.00
CA ASN A 241 -4.42 -12.93 -0.55
C ASN A 241 -5.39 -12.32 0.48
N LEU A 242 -4.92 -12.03 1.68
CA LEU A 242 -5.71 -11.44 2.78
C LEU A 242 -5.15 -10.07 3.15
N VAL A 243 -5.80 -9.01 2.67
CA VAL A 243 -5.38 -7.62 2.86
C VAL A 243 -6.53 -6.80 3.43
N PHE A 244 -6.43 -6.56 4.73
CA PHE A 244 -7.40 -5.76 5.49
C PHE A 244 -6.93 -4.35 5.77
N THR A 245 -5.72 -4.01 5.36
CA THR A 245 -5.14 -2.68 5.55
C THR A 245 -5.54 -1.81 4.37
N GLY A 246 -6.35 -0.77 4.57
CA GLY A 246 -6.80 0.12 3.50
C GLY A 246 -8.17 0.75 3.79
N VAL A 247 -8.62 1.63 2.88
CA VAL A 247 -9.92 2.31 2.99
C VAL A 247 -11.04 1.53 2.28
N GLU A 248 -10.68 0.81 1.22
CA GLU A 248 -11.61 -0.01 0.42
C GLU A 248 -11.36 -1.50 0.63
N ASP A 249 -12.39 -2.29 0.34
CA ASP A 249 -12.26 -3.74 0.25
C ASP A 249 -11.40 -4.13 -0.95
N ASP A 250 -10.39 -4.94 -0.69
CA ASP A 250 -9.60 -5.56 -1.73
C ASP A 250 -10.40 -6.71 -2.38
N PRO A 251 -10.66 -6.69 -3.71
CA PRO A 251 -11.48 -7.70 -4.36
C PRO A 251 -10.96 -9.13 -4.20
N ASP A 252 -9.64 -9.32 -4.19
CA ASP A 252 -9.01 -10.64 -4.00
C ASP A 252 -9.17 -11.14 -2.57
N THR A 253 -9.14 -10.24 -1.60
CA THR A 253 -9.45 -10.53 -0.20
C THR A 253 -10.91 -10.97 -0.06
N LEU A 254 -11.85 -10.27 -0.71
CA LEU A 254 -13.27 -10.68 -0.70
C LEU A 254 -13.47 -12.04 -1.38
N ALA A 255 -12.78 -12.30 -2.50
CA ALA A 255 -12.82 -13.59 -3.19
C ALA A 255 -12.20 -14.72 -2.35
N THR A 256 -11.11 -14.43 -1.64
CA THR A 256 -10.45 -15.37 -0.73
C THR A 256 -11.37 -15.71 0.44
N LEU A 257 -11.97 -14.72 1.10
CA LEU A 257 -12.94 -14.95 2.18
C LEU A 257 -14.14 -15.79 1.73
N ARG A 258 -14.70 -15.54 0.54
CA ARG A 258 -15.73 -16.39 -0.07
C ARG A 258 -15.26 -17.84 -0.19
N ARG A 259 -14.05 -18.05 -0.72
CA ARG A 259 -13.48 -19.39 -0.89
C ARG A 259 -13.23 -20.10 0.46
N MET A 260 -12.95 -19.33 1.50
CA MET A 260 -12.83 -19.83 2.87
C MET A 260 -14.18 -20.19 3.51
N GLY A 261 -15.32 -19.90 2.88
CA GLY A 261 -16.65 -20.25 3.40
C GLY A 261 -17.34 -19.13 4.18
N PHE A 262 -16.91 -17.88 4.04
CA PHE A 262 -17.64 -16.74 4.59
C PHE A 262 -18.72 -16.24 3.61
N ASP A 263 -19.99 -16.34 4.03
CA ASP A 263 -21.15 -15.85 3.26
C ASP A 263 -21.17 -14.33 3.04
N GLU A 264 -20.61 -13.55 3.98
CA GLU A 264 -20.57 -12.07 3.92
C GLU A 264 -19.13 -11.51 3.96
N PRO A 265 -18.32 -11.67 2.90
CA PRO A 265 -16.92 -11.23 2.89
C PRO A 265 -16.71 -9.75 3.21
N ALA A 266 -17.60 -8.88 2.75
CA ALA A 266 -17.49 -7.44 2.98
C ALA A 266 -17.70 -7.09 4.47
N SER A 267 -18.63 -7.78 5.14
CA SER A 267 -18.88 -7.63 6.57
C SER A 267 -17.67 -8.09 7.39
N VAL A 268 -17.12 -9.26 7.03
CA VAL A 268 -15.89 -9.81 7.61
C VAL A 268 -14.71 -8.84 7.42
N ALA A 269 -14.49 -8.34 6.20
CA ALA A 269 -13.41 -7.40 5.91
C ALA A 269 -13.57 -6.08 6.66
N ALA A 270 -14.79 -5.56 6.79
CA ALA A 270 -15.09 -4.35 7.57
C ALA A 270 -14.84 -4.54 9.07
N MET A 271 -15.19 -5.71 9.61
CA MET A 271 -14.96 -6.07 11.01
C MET A 271 -13.46 -6.14 11.32
N VAL A 272 -12.70 -6.88 10.50
CA VAL A 272 -11.24 -6.98 10.63
C VAL A 272 -10.57 -5.61 10.47
N ARG A 273 -11.02 -4.78 9.51
CA ARG A 273 -10.58 -3.38 9.40
C ARG A 273 -10.84 -2.61 10.69
N GLY A 274 -12.03 -2.74 11.28
CA GLY A 274 -12.38 -2.08 12.54
C GLY A 274 -11.42 -2.43 13.68
N TRP A 275 -10.98 -3.69 13.75
CA TRP A 275 -9.97 -4.13 14.70
C TRP A 275 -8.62 -3.48 14.45
N HIS A 276 -8.15 -3.44 13.20
CA HIS A 276 -6.90 -2.75 12.86
C HIS A 276 -6.96 -1.25 13.12
N HIS A 277 -8.13 -0.61 13.03
CA HIS A 277 -8.32 0.81 13.39
C HIS A 277 -8.43 1.04 14.92
N GLY A 278 -8.36 -0.01 15.73
CA GLY A 278 -8.41 0.11 17.18
C GLY A 278 -9.80 0.44 17.73
N ARG A 279 -10.87 0.12 16.99
CA ARG A 279 -12.25 0.36 17.45
C ARG A 279 -12.56 -0.40 18.75
N PRO A 280 -12.24 -1.70 18.89
CA PRO A 280 -12.33 -2.37 20.18
C PRO A 280 -11.28 -1.81 21.15
N ARG A 281 -11.63 -1.67 22.44
CA ARG A 281 -10.69 -1.24 23.49
C ARG A 281 -9.43 -2.10 23.51
N ALA A 282 -9.60 -3.41 23.31
CA ALA A 282 -8.51 -4.38 23.24
C ALA A 282 -7.49 -4.09 22.13
N MET A 283 -7.88 -3.38 21.06
CA MET A 283 -7.03 -3.10 19.88
C MET A 283 -6.48 -1.67 19.84
N ARG A 284 -6.57 -0.90 20.93
CA ARG A 284 -6.07 0.49 20.93
C ARG A 284 -4.55 0.60 20.92
N SER A 285 -3.84 -0.35 21.52
CA SER A 285 -2.39 -0.32 21.52
C SER A 285 -1.83 -0.75 20.16
N GLN A 286 -0.71 -0.15 19.78
CA GLN A 286 0.01 -0.55 18.56
C GLN A 286 0.39 -2.04 18.61
N ARG A 287 0.90 -2.51 19.75
CA ARG A 287 1.31 -3.91 19.94
C ARG A 287 0.16 -4.91 19.76
N ALA A 288 -1.05 -4.60 20.23
CA ALA A 288 -2.20 -5.48 20.03
C ALA A 288 -2.55 -5.59 18.54
N ARG A 289 -2.49 -4.48 17.81
CA ARG A 289 -2.78 -4.47 16.36
C ARG A 289 -1.73 -5.20 15.55
N GLU A 290 -0.45 -5.12 15.94
CA GLU A 290 0.63 -5.90 15.33
C GLU A 290 0.41 -7.41 15.48
N LEU A 291 0.18 -7.86 16.72
CA LEU A 291 -0.13 -9.28 17.01
C LEU A 291 -1.35 -9.75 16.23
N LEU A 292 -2.40 -8.92 16.17
CA LEU A 292 -3.60 -9.22 15.38
C LEU A 292 -3.27 -9.37 13.88
N THR A 293 -2.46 -8.48 13.32
CA THR A 293 -2.04 -8.55 11.90
C THR A 293 -1.30 -9.85 11.60
N GLU A 294 -0.45 -10.33 12.51
CA GLU A 294 0.29 -11.57 12.35
C GLU A 294 -0.62 -12.80 12.49
N LEU A 295 -1.57 -12.76 13.43
CA LEU A 295 -2.52 -13.84 13.70
C LEU A 295 -3.65 -13.97 12.68
N MET A 296 -3.98 -12.91 11.96
CA MET A 296 -5.19 -12.82 11.14
C MET A 296 -5.38 -14.00 10.17
N PRO A 297 -4.37 -14.42 9.38
CA PRO A 297 -4.54 -15.52 8.44
C PRO A 297 -4.92 -16.84 9.15
N ALA A 298 -4.24 -17.15 10.26
CA ALA A 298 -4.50 -18.35 11.04
C ALA A 298 -5.87 -18.30 11.74
N LEU A 299 -6.27 -17.16 12.29
CA LEU A 299 -7.58 -16.96 12.90
C LEU A 299 -8.70 -17.17 11.88
N LEU A 300 -8.61 -16.54 10.71
CA LEU A 300 -9.62 -16.69 9.67
C LEU A 300 -9.69 -18.13 9.16
N ALA A 301 -8.55 -18.81 9.00
CA ALA A 301 -8.53 -20.23 8.65
C ALA A 301 -9.17 -21.12 9.73
N ALA A 302 -9.00 -20.78 11.02
CA ALA A 302 -9.62 -21.51 12.13
C ALA A 302 -11.15 -21.28 12.19
N PHE A 303 -11.62 -20.05 11.95
CA PHE A 303 -13.05 -19.74 11.87
C PHE A 303 -13.72 -20.36 10.65
N ALA A 304 -13.02 -20.39 9.51
CA ALA A 304 -13.47 -21.02 8.27
C ALA A 304 -13.78 -22.53 8.43
N LYS A 305 -13.12 -23.21 9.37
CA LYS A 305 -13.36 -24.63 9.67
C LYS A 305 -14.61 -24.89 10.52
N GLN A 306 -15.26 -23.85 11.03
CA GLN A 306 -16.46 -24.01 11.88
C GLN A 306 -17.71 -24.23 11.03
N ILE A 307 -18.75 -24.81 11.64
CA ILE A 307 -20.07 -25.02 10.99
C ILE A 307 -20.70 -23.68 10.58
N HIS A 308 -20.50 -22.63 11.38
CA HIS A 308 -20.99 -21.28 11.12
C HIS A 308 -19.86 -20.25 11.23
N PRO A 309 -19.00 -20.11 10.20
CA PRO A 309 -17.82 -19.24 10.24
C PRO A 309 -18.13 -17.79 10.60
N ASN A 310 -19.18 -17.21 9.98
CA ASN A 310 -19.62 -15.84 10.25
C ASN A 310 -20.02 -15.62 11.71
N GLN A 311 -20.77 -16.56 12.31
CA GLN A 311 -21.18 -16.46 13.71
C GLN A 311 -20.01 -16.62 14.67
N ALA A 312 -19.07 -17.53 14.36
CA ALA A 312 -17.86 -17.71 15.15
C ALA A 312 -17.02 -16.43 15.19
N LEU A 313 -16.83 -15.78 14.02
CA LEU A 313 -16.14 -14.50 13.91
C LEU A 313 -16.87 -13.38 14.67
N ALA A 314 -18.19 -13.27 14.53
CA ALA A 314 -18.99 -12.26 15.24
C ALA A 314 -18.92 -12.43 16.77
N ARG A 315 -18.86 -13.66 17.28
CA ARG A 315 -18.66 -13.92 18.71
C ARG A 315 -17.27 -13.48 19.17
N PHE A 316 -16.25 -13.70 18.34
CA PHE A 316 -14.90 -13.22 18.62
C PHE A 316 -14.82 -11.70 18.63
N ASP A 317 -15.47 -11.02 17.68
CA ASP A 317 -15.64 -9.55 17.71
C ASP A 317 -16.30 -9.08 19.01
N GLY A 318 -17.41 -9.70 19.41
CA GLY A 318 -18.10 -9.41 20.67
C GLY A 318 -17.19 -9.58 21.89
N MET A 319 -16.32 -10.60 21.89
CA MET A 319 -15.31 -10.80 22.93
C MET A 319 -14.27 -9.67 22.93
N LEU A 320 -13.68 -9.33 21.78
CA LEU A 320 -12.69 -8.25 21.66
C LEU A 320 -13.24 -6.90 22.13
N ASN A 321 -14.52 -6.62 21.86
CA ASN A 321 -15.19 -5.39 22.29
C ASN A 321 -15.42 -5.32 23.82
N ARG A 322 -15.47 -6.47 24.50
CA ARG A 322 -15.63 -6.56 25.97
C ARG A 322 -14.31 -6.62 26.72
N LEU A 323 -13.21 -6.95 26.04
CA LEU A 323 -11.88 -7.04 26.66
C LEU A 323 -11.31 -5.65 26.98
N PRO A 324 -10.76 -5.44 28.18
CA PRO A 324 -10.16 -4.16 28.57
C PRO A 324 -8.80 -3.93 27.87
N ALA A 325 -8.06 -5.00 27.56
CA ALA A 325 -6.79 -4.97 26.85
C ALA A 325 -6.59 -6.25 26.01
N GLY A 326 -6.01 -6.12 24.82
CA GLY A 326 -5.85 -7.23 23.88
C GLY A 326 -4.47 -7.89 23.88
N VAL A 327 -3.42 -7.20 24.31
CA VAL A 327 -2.02 -7.67 24.16
C VAL A 327 -1.80 -9.03 24.81
N GLN A 328 -2.27 -9.23 26.05
CA GLN A 328 -2.08 -10.48 26.78
C GLN A 328 -2.79 -11.65 26.08
N VAL A 329 -4.06 -11.47 25.71
CA VAL A 329 -4.86 -12.51 25.05
C VAL A 329 -4.27 -12.85 23.68
N LEU A 330 -3.90 -11.86 22.88
CA LEU A 330 -3.32 -12.09 21.56
C LEU A 330 -1.92 -12.72 21.64
N SER A 331 -1.13 -12.38 22.66
CA SER A 331 0.20 -13.00 22.85
C SER A 331 0.12 -14.47 23.23
N LEU A 332 -0.99 -14.94 23.81
CA LEU A 332 -1.20 -16.37 24.09
C LEU A 332 -1.62 -17.17 22.84
N LEU A 333 -2.13 -16.48 21.82
CA LEU A 333 -2.58 -17.09 20.57
C LEU A 333 -1.49 -17.08 19.49
N HIS A 334 -0.49 -16.22 19.63
CA HIS A 334 0.65 -16.02 18.72
C HIS A 334 1.79 -16.99 19.04
#